data_AF-A0A562C569-F1
#
_entry.id   AF-A0A562C569-F1
#
_cell.length_a   1.000
_cell.length_b   1.000
_cell.length_c   1.000
_cell.angle_alpha   90.00
_cell.angle_beta   90.00
_cell.angle_gamma   90.00
#
_symmetry.space_group_name_H-M   'P 1'
#
loop_
_entity.id
_entity.type
_entity.pdbx_description
1 polymer ?
#
loop_
_entity_poly.entity_id
_entity_poly.type
_entity_poly.pdbx_seq_one_letter_code
_entity_poly.pdbx_strand_id
1 'polypeptide(L)'
;MAPRGALRQVRPDRLREDLVAIQHLALPTRAAADYSNAVLTAPADFMCEPADFGAGYLVGVTYDGGSAVVAFREPMGSNQVAEVLACGTGDVLHSTILPAN
;
A
#
# COMPACT_ATOMS: atom_id res chain seq x y z
N MET A 1 -18.33 -18.96 -3.03
CA MET A 1 -16.96 -19.19 -3.53
C MET A 1 -16.34 -17.82 -3.78
N ALA A 2 -15.73 -17.22 -2.77
CA ALA A 2 -15.13 -15.88 -2.90
C ALA A 2 -13.81 -16.00 -3.70
N PRO A 3 -13.50 -15.07 -4.62
CA PRO A 3 -12.20 -15.07 -5.27
C PRO A 3 -11.14 -14.88 -4.18
N ARG A 4 -10.19 -15.81 -4.11
CA ARG A 4 -8.98 -15.68 -3.30
C ARG A 4 -8.32 -14.38 -3.77
N GLY A 5 -8.40 -13.34 -2.94
CA GLY A 5 -7.80 -12.04 -3.22
C GLY A 5 -6.30 -12.23 -3.23
N ALA A 6 -5.73 -12.57 -4.39
CA ALA A 6 -4.30 -12.69 -4.55
C ALA A 6 -3.69 -11.34 -4.16
N LEU A 7 -2.79 -11.37 -3.19
CA LEU A 7 -1.98 -10.21 -2.84
C LEU A 7 -1.37 -9.65 -4.12
N ARG A 8 -1.55 -8.33 -4.34
CA ARG A 8 -0.99 -7.72 -5.53
C ARG A 8 0.53 -7.78 -5.41
N GLN A 9 1.19 -8.30 -6.44
CA GLN A 9 2.65 -8.30 -6.46
C GLN A 9 3.15 -6.88 -6.79
N VAL A 10 4.06 -6.35 -5.97
CA VAL A 10 4.80 -5.12 -6.25
C VAL A 10 6.21 -5.50 -6.61
N ARG A 11 6.65 -5.14 -7.82
CA ARG A 11 8.02 -5.42 -8.28
C ARG A 11 8.88 -4.16 -8.14
N PRO A 12 10.13 -4.23 -7.66
CA PRO A 12 11.02 -3.06 -7.59
C PRO A 12 11.17 -2.36 -8.95
N ASP A 13 11.30 -3.14 -10.02
CA ASP A 13 11.50 -2.65 -11.39
C ASP A 13 10.29 -1.88 -11.95
N ARG A 14 9.08 -2.17 -11.45
CA ARG A 14 7.79 -1.61 -11.90
C ARG A 14 6.98 -1.01 -10.76
N LEU A 15 7.66 -0.63 -9.67
CA LEU A 15 7.03 -0.30 -8.40
C LEU A 15 6.03 0.82 -8.57
N ARG A 16 6.40 1.91 -9.23
CA ARG A 16 5.49 3.03 -9.48
C ARG A 16 4.21 2.60 -10.21
N GLU A 17 4.31 1.77 -11.25
CA GLU A 17 3.15 1.31 -12.03
C GLU A 17 2.26 0.38 -11.21
N ASP A 18 2.87 -0.60 -10.51
CA ASP A 18 2.15 -1.52 -9.63
C ASP A 18 1.45 -0.74 -8.49
N LEU A 19 2.11 0.26 -7.91
CA LEU A 19 1.54 1.10 -6.86
C LEU A 19 0.40 1.99 -7.34
N VAL A 20 0.49 2.59 -8.53
CA VAL A 20 -0.64 3.33 -9.14
C VAL A 20 -1.83 2.40 -9.38
N ALA A 21 -1.57 1.18 -9.87
CA ALA A 21 -2.61 0.19 -10.09
C ALA A 21 -3.26 -0.30 -8.78
N ILE A 22 -2.51 -0.36 -7.68
CA ILE A 22 -3.05 -0.65 -6.35
C ILE A 22 -3.81 0.55 -5.81
N GLN A 23 -3.29 1.77 -5.98
CA GLN A 23 -3.93 3.00 -5.57
C GLN A 23 -5.31 3.14 -6.23
N HIS A 24 -5.41 3.00 -7.55
CA HIS A 24 -6.70 3.00 -8.26
C HIS A 24 -7.63 1.86 -7.79
N LEU A 25 -7.04 0.70 -7.47
CA LEU A 25 -7.70 -0.48 -6.88
C LEU A 25 -8.41 -0.21 -5.55
N ALA A 26 -7.59 0.20 -4.59
CA ALA A 26 -7.93 0.25 -3.19
C ALA A 26 -8.56 1.58 -2.79
N LEU A 27 -8.23 2.66 -3.51
CA LEU A 27 -8.71 4.02 -3.26
C LEU A 27 -9.55 4.50 -4.44
N PRO A 28 -10.84 4.13 -4.52
CA PRO A 28 -11.73 4.67 -5.56
C PRO A 28 -11.80 6.19 -5.51
N THR A 29 -11.63 6.80 -4.32
CA THR A 29 -11.52 8.25 -4.13
C THR A 29 -10.33 8.60 -3.21
N ARG A 30 -9.15 8.79 -3.80
CA ARG A 30 -7.91 9.15 -3.10
C ARG A 30 -8.04 10.35 -2.16
N ALA A 31 -8.75 11.39 -2.58
CA ALA A 31 -8.91 12.62 -1.79
C ALA A 31 -9.91 12.49 -0.63
N ALA A 32 -10.72 11.43 -0.60
CA ALA A 32 -11.76 11.23 0.41
C ALA A 32 -11.45 10.04 1.35
N ALA A 33 -10.31 9.38 1.14
CA ALA A 33 -9.88 8.32 2.04
C ALA A 33 -9.46 8.92 3.39
N ASP A 34 -9.76 8.19 4.45
CA ASP A 34 -9.41 8.61 5.81
C ASP A 34 -7.94 8.28 6.07
N TYR A 35 -7.06 9.26 5.90
CA TYR A 35 -5.62 9.14 6.21
C TYR A 35 -5.29 9.46 7.67
N SER A 36 -6.29 9.96 8.42
CA SER A 36 -6.14 10.29 9.85
C SER A 36 -5.84 9.05 10.69
N ASN A 37 -6.24 7.87 10.21
CA ASN A 37 -6.03 6.59 10.87
C ASN A 37 -5.17 5.66 10.00
N ALA A 38 -4.46 4.72 10.63
CA ALA A 38 -3.79 3.64 9.92
C ALA A 38 -4.81 2.57 9.51
N VAL A 39 -5.29 2.62 8.27
CA VAL A 39 -6.27 1.66 7.74
C VAL A 39 -5.54 0.61 6.90
N LEU A 40 -5.35 -0.59 7.46
CA LEU A 40 -4.77 -1.72 6.71
C LEU A 40 -5.83 -2.48 5.94
N THR A 41 -5.73 -2.43 4.61
CA THR A 41 -6.54 -3.19 3.67
C THR A 41 -5.71 -4.32 3.08
N ALA A 42 -5.98 -5.54 3.50
CA ALA A 42 -5.32 -6.73 3.00
C ALA A 42 -6.31 -7.91 2.95
N PRO A 43 -6.09 -8.91 2.09
CA PRO A 43 -6.89 -10.14 2.12
C PRO A 43 -6.75 -10.87 3.46
N ALA A 44 -7.73 -11.70 3.82
CA ALA A 44 -7.74 -12.42 5.10
C ALA A 44 -6.55 -13.39 5.29
N ASP A 45 -5.97 -13.87 4.19
CA ASP A 45 -4.77 -14.72 4.19
C ASP A 45 -3.46 -13.92 4.29
N PHE A 46 -3.53 -12.58 4.34
CA PHE A 46 -2.36 -11.73 4.54
C PHE A 46 -1.87 -11.85 5.97
N MET A 47 -0.82 -12.63 6.15
CA MET A 47 -0.11 -12.75 7.41
C MET A 47 0.92 -11.64 7.47
N CYS A 48 0.66 -10.65 8.32
CA CYS A 48 1.64 -9.64 8.63
C CYS A 48 1.71 -9.35 10.11
N GLU A 49 2.93 -9.36 10.65
CA GLU A 49 3.16 -8.95 12.02
C GLU A 49 2.77 -7.47 12.20
N PRO A 50 2.03 -7.14 13.27
CA PRO A 50 1.65 -5.76 13.54
C PRO A 50 2.91 -4.96 13.82
N ALA A 51 3.16 -3.96 12.98
CA ALA A 51 4.25 -3.00 13.13
C ALA A 51 3.72 -1.58 13.02
N ASP A 52 4.55 -0.61 13.41
CA ASP A 52 4.23 0.80 13.23
C ASP A 52 4.52 1.21 11.78
N PHE A 53 3.48 1.23 10.95
CA PHE A 53 3.55 1.68 9.56
C PHE A 53 3.19 3.18 9.41
N GLY A 54 2.81 3.84 10.50
CA GLY A 54 2.30 5.20 10.55
C GLY A 54 0.87 5.36 10.03
N ALA A 55 0.32 6.56 10.23
CA ALA A 55 -1.03 6.91 9.79
C ALA A 55 -1.16 7.04 8.27
N GLY A 56 -2.29 6.60 7.71
CA GLY A 56 -2.54 6.58 6.29
C GLY A 56 -3.21 5.29 5.84
N TYR A 57 -3.33 5.15 4.53
CA TYR A 57 -4.00 4.01 3.93
C TYR A 57 -2.97 2.93 3.61
N LEU A 58 -2.97 1.85 4.39
CA LEU A 58 -2.02 0.75 4.27
C LEU A 58 -2.62 -0.36 3.41
N VAL A 59 -1.86 -0.93 2.48
CA VAL A 59 -2.33 -2.04 1.61
C VAL A 59 -1.36 -3.22 1.67
N GLY A 60 -1.87 -4.40 2.00
CA GLY A 60 -1.08 -5.63 1.99
C GLY A 60 -0.76 -6.08 0.56
N VAL A 61 0.52 -6.26 0.26
CA VAL A 61 1.04 -6.65 -1.05
C VAL A 61 2.09 -7.75 -0.91
N THR A 62 2.48 -8.35 -2.03
CA THR A 62 3.65 -9.24 -2.08
C THR A 62 4.79 -8.50 -2.76
N TYR A 63 5.88 -8.24 -2.02
CA TYR A 63 7.08 -7.61 -2.56
C TYR A 63 8.23 -8.63 -2.57
N ASP A 64 8.85 -8.82 -3.72
CA ASP A 64 9.98 -9.73 -3.90
C ASP A 64 9.74 -11.17 -3.38
N GLY A 65 8.50 -11.64 -3.43
CA GLY A 65 8.10 -12.96 -2.92
C GLY A 65 7.81 -13.02 -1.41
N GLY A 66 7.99 -11.92 -0.68
CA GLY A 66 7.60 -11.75 0.72
C GLY A 66 6.34 -10.89 0.89
N SER A 67 5.68 -11.00 2.06
CA SER A 67 4.60 -10.08 2.44
C SER A 67 5.17 -8.69 2.72
N ALA A 68 4.55 -7.65 2.18
CA ALA A 68 4.90 -6.25 2.42
C ALA A 68 3.64 -5.40 2.52
N VAL A 69 3.79 -4.17 3.00
CA VAL A 69 2.69 -3.22 3.18
C VAL A 69 3.01 -1.96 2.42
N VAL A 70 2.07 -1.46 1.63
CA VAL A 70 2.20 -0.14 1.00
C VAL A 70 1.45 0.88 1.84
N ALA A 71 2.14 1.86 2.41
CA ALA A 71 1.53 3.02 3.02
C ALA A 71 1.31 4.12 1.98
N PHE A 72 0.05 4.37 1.66
CA PHE A 72 -0.39 5.54 0.92
C PHE A 72 -0.70 6.66 1.91
N ARG A 73 0.08 7.74 1.84
CA ARG A 73 -0.12 8.93 2.66
C ARG A 73 -1.16 9.85 2.05
N GLU A 74 -1.59 10.85 2.82
CA GLU A 74 -2.49 11.89 2.34
C GLU A 74 -1.90 12.57 1.10
N PRO A 75 -2.67 12.67 0.00
CA PRO A 75 -2.22 13.39 -1.19
C PRO A 75 -2.15 14.89 -0.91
N MET A 76 -0.98 15.48 -1.20
CA MET A 76 -0.73 16.91 -1.12
C MET A 76 -0.85 17.52 -2.51
N GLY A 77 -2.06 17.98 -2.84
CA GLY A 77 -2.38 18.53 -4.17
C GLY A 77 -2.42 17.43 -5.24
N SER A 78 -1.52 17.49 -6.22
CA SER A 78 -1.45 16.51 -7.33
C SER A 78 -0.53 15.33 -7.05
N ASN A 79 0.11 15.28 -5.89
CA ASN A 79 1.13 14.30 -5.56
C ASN A 79 0.79 13.59 -4.26
N GLN A 80 1.03 12.28 -4.22
CA GLN A 80 0.82 11.42 -3.07
C GLN A 80 2.09 10.65 -2.78
N VAL A 81 2.48 10.55 -1.51
CA VAL A 81 3.61 9.71 -1.11
C VAL A 81 3.11 8.28 -0.92
N ALA A 82 3.83 7.33 -1.49
CA ALA A 82 3.60 5.90 -1.31
C ALA A 82 4.89 5.21 -0.88
N GLU A 83 4.83 4.53 0.26
CA GLU A 83 5.98 3.88 0.87
C GLU A 83 5.71 2.38 0.95
N VAL A 84 6.61 1.56 0.41
CA VAL A 84 6.60 0.12 0.58
C VAL A 84 7.40 -0.19 1.82
N LEU A 85 6.74 -0.81 2.77
CA LEU A 85 7.22 -1.15 4.09
C LEU A 85 7.34 -2.68 4.20
N ALA A 86 8.43 -3.14 4.78
CA ALA A 86 8.60 -4.53 5.13
C ALA A 86 7.57 -4.90 6.19
N CYS A 87 6.87 -6.00 5.94
CA CYS A 87 5.94 -6.54 6.91
C CYS A 87 6.67 -6.98 8.18
N GLY A 88 6.09 -6.69 9.36
CA GLY A 88 6.62 -7.06 10.68
C GLY A 88 7.65 -6.11 11.27
N THR A 89 8.44 -5.42 10.44
CA THR A 89 9.37 -4.38 10.93
C THR A 89 8.85 -2.96 10.70
N GLY A 90 8.00 -2.76 9.68
CA GLY A 90 7.63 -1.40 9.24
C GLY A 90 8.80 -0.65 8.60
N ASP A 91 9.85 -1.36 8.17
CA ASP A 91 11.02 -0.73 7.57
C ASP A 91 10.71 -0.27 6.14
N VAL A 92 11.06 0.97 5.79
CA VAL A 92 10.78 1.52 4.45
C VAL A 92 11.74 0.89 3.44
N LEU A 93 11.27 -0.13 2.74
CA LEU A 93 11.99 -0.76 1.63
C LEU A 93 12.11 0.18 0.45
N HIS A 94 11.05 0.94 0.17
CA HIS A 94 11.03 1.87 -0.95
C HIS A 94 10.05 3.00 -0.70
N SER A 95 10.38 4.21 -1.15
CA SER A 95 9.46 5.34 -1.11
C SER A 95 9.42 6.00 -2.48
N THR A 96 8.21 6.30 -2.96
CA THR A 96 8.01 7.00 -4.23
C THR A 96 6.87 7.99 -4.12
N ILE A 97 6.91 9.00 -4.97
CA ILE A 97 5.82 9.94 -5.15
C ILE A 97 5.01 9.51 -6.36
N LEU A 98 3.70 9.36 -6.14
CA LEU A 98 2.72 9.00 -7.15
C LEU A 98 1.86 10.21 -7.51
N PRO A 99 1.35 10.28 -8.75
CA PRO A 99 0.28 11.20 -9.09
C PRO A 99 -0.99 10.88 -8.26
N ALA A 100 -1.62 11.91 -7.71
CA ALA A 100 -2.91 11.83 -7.02
C ALA A 100 -4.10 12.24 -7.92
N ASN A 101 -3.81 12.65 -9.16
CA ASN A 101 -4.77 13.11 -10.16
C ASN A 101 -5.40 11.98 -10.98
#